data_AF-A0A632Q119-F1
#
_entry.id   AF-A0A632Q119-F1
#
_cell.length_a   1.000
_cell.length_b   1.000
_cell.length_c   1.000
_cell.angle_alpha   90.00
_cell.angle_beta   90.00
_cell.angle_gamma   90.00
#
_symmetry.space_group_name_H-M   'P 1'
#
loop_
_entity.id
_entity.type
_entity.pdbx_description
1 polymer ?
#
loop_
_entity_poly.entity_id
_entity_poly.type
_entity_poly.pdbx_seq_one_letter_code
_entity_poly.pdbx_strand_id
1 'polypeptide(L)'
;MSESKCQINGNKIEPCAALAQSLEHDAEYTTRKGLLKYKIYNHELIHSQDLIMLRSGEFSKSPIRVSFCPFCGESLKTWEAEATSE
;
A
#
# COMPACT_ATOMS: atom_id res chain seq x y z
N MET A 1 -3.07 12.63 20.99
CA MET A 1 -2.72 12.81 19.57
C MET A 1 -3.92 12.35 18.79
N SER A 2 -4.51 13.19 17.94
CA SER A 2 -5.56 12.74 17.04
C SER A 2 -4.96 11.65 16.16
N GLU A 3 -5.44 10.41 16.34
CA GLU A 3 -5.02 9.25 15.56
C GLU A 3 -5.40 9.53 14.10
N SER A 4 -4.45 10.04 13.31
CA SER A 4 -4.68 10.17 11.87
C SER A 4 -4.89 8.75 11.34
N LYS A 5 -6.06 8.51 10.77
CA LYS A 5 -6.40 7.23 10.14
C LYS A 5 -5.99 7.27 8.67
N CYS A 6 -5.68 6.11 8.10
CA CYS A 6 -5.46 6.04 6.66
C CYS A 6 -6.75 6.42 5.92
N GLN A 7 -6.62 7.10 4.79
CA GLN A 7 -7.75 7.45 3.91
C GLN A 7 -7.51 6.84 2.53
N ILE A 8 -8.61 6.39 1.90
CA ILE A 8 -8.61 5.86 0.53
C ILE A 8 -9.35 6.85 -0.35
N ASN A 9 -8.59 7.52 -1.22
CA ASN A 9 -9.10 8.52 -2.14
C ASN A 9 -9.11 7.91 -3.54
N GLY A 10 -10.15 7.12 -3.82
CA GLY A 10 -10.26 6.30 -5.03
C GLY A 10 -9.16 5.24 -5.08
N ASN A 11 -8.23 5.41 -6.02
CA ASN A 11 -7.11 4.50 -6.23
C ASN A 11 -5.84 4.88 -5.45
N LYS A 12 -5.88 5.96 -4.65
CA LYS A 12 -4.73 6.48 -3.88
C LYS A 12 -4.88 6.22 -2.39
N ILE A 13 -3.75 5.96 -1.74
CA ILE A 13 -3.69 5.75 -0.29
C ILE A 13 -3.03 6.97 0.34
N GLU A 14 -3.74 7.62 1.25
CA GLU A 14 -3.19 8.61 2.17
C GLU A 14 -2.90 7.91 3.52
N PRO A 15 -1.63 7.62 3.84
CA PRO A 15 -1.27 6.85 5.01
C PRO A 15 -1.46 7.65 6.30
N CYS A 16 -1.80 6.96 7.40
CA CYS A 16 -1.70 7.53 8.74
C CYS A 16 -0.25 7.90 9.07
N ALA A 17 -0.05 8.74 10.10
CA ALA A 17 1.29 9.19 10.50
C ALA A 17 2.25 8.02 10.79
N ALA A 18 1.78 6.99 11.50
CA ALA A 18 2.59 5.82 11.82
C ALA A 18 2.94 4.99 10.57
N LEU A 19 2.00 4.81 9.64
CA LEU A 19 2.26 4.13 8.38
C LEU A 19 3.24 4.95 7.54
N ALA A 20 3.02 6.26 7.41
CA ALA A 20 3.89 7.16 6.66
C ALA A 20 5.35 7.12 7.15
N GLN A 21 5.57 7.09 8.48
CA GLN A 21 6.90 6.95 9.07
C GLN A 21 7.52 5.57 8.87
N SER A 22 6.69 4.53 8.72
CA SER A 22 7.15 3.14 8.54
C SER A 22 7.36 2.75 7.08
N LEU A 23 6.88 3.56 6.13
CA LEU A 23 7.08 3.33 4.71
C LEU A 23 8.53 3.66 4.35
N GLU A 24 9.24 2.69 3.77
CA GLU A 24 10.58 2.95 3.24
C GLU A 24 10.47 3.85 1.99
N HIS A 25 11.16 4.98 2.03
CA HIS A 25 11.32 5.87 0.88
C HIS A 25 12.26 5.25 -0.17
N ASP A 26 11.96 5.45 -1.45
CA ASP A 26 12.80 5.02 -2.59
C ASP A 26 13.08 3.51 -2.69
N ALA A 27 12.19 2.68 -2.14
CA ALA A 27 12.36 1.24 -2.06
C ALA A 27 12.00 0.46 -3.34
N GLU A 28 11.53 1.13 -4.40
CA GLU A 28 11.16 0.49 -5.67
C GLU A 28 12.28 -0.41 -6.21
N TYR A 29 13.55 -0.11 -5.89
CA TYR A 29 14.73 -0.83 -6.35
C TYR A 29 15.57 -1.52 -5.27
N THR A 30 15.11 -1.57 -4.01
CA THR A 30 15.92 -2.12 -2.89
C THR A 30 15.39 -3.48 -2.40
N THR A 31 16.27 -4.37 -1.95
CA THR A 31 15.91 -5.66 -1.32
C THR A 31 15.59 -5.53 0.17
N ARG A 32 15.36 -4.29 0.66
CA ARG A 32 15.12 -4.03 2.07
C ARG A 32 13.79 -4.63 2.53
N LYS A 33 13.78 -5.10 3.77
CA LYS A 33 12.59 -5.63 4.45
C LYS A 33 11.83 -4.45 5.03
N GLY A 34 10.50 -4.48 4.95
CA GLY A 34 9.65 -3.40 5.45
C GLY A 34 8.32 -3.30 4.71
N LEU A 35 7.60 -2.22 5.04
CA LEU A 35 6.38 -1.82 4.33
C LEU A 35 6.75 -0.82 3.24
N LEU A 36 6.27 -1.09 2.03
CA LEU A 36 6.61 -0.32 0.83
C LEU A 36 5.34 0.20 0.18
N LYS A 37 5.35 1.46 -0.26
CA LYS A 37 4.28 2.03 -1.08
C LYS A 37 4.64 1.88 -2.55
N TYR A 38 3.90 1.03 -3.26
CA TYR A 38 4.04 0.80 -4.69
C TYR A 38 3.03 1.62 -5.46
N LYS A 39 3.51 2.32 -6.49
CA LYS A 39 2.67 3.01 -7.47
C LYS A 39 2.57 2.17 -8.72
N ILE A 40 1.38 1.66 -9.01
CA ILE A 40 1.09 0.99 -10.28
C ILE A 40 0.76 2.05 -11.31
N TYR A 41 1.36 1.92 -12.49
CA TYR A 41 1.03 2.71 -13.67
C TYR A 41 0.37 1.79 -14.71
N ASN A 42 -0.54 2.34 -15.52
CA ASN A 42 -1.12 1.61 -16.64
C ASN A 42 -0.15 1.57 -17.84
N HIS A 43 -0.57 0.98 -18.96
CA HIS A 43 0.23 0.90 -20.20
C HIS A 43 0.57 2.28 -20.78
N GLU A 44 -0.19 3.31 -20.44
CA GLU A 44 0.02 4.71 -20.85
C GLU A 44 0.88 5.50 -19.87
N LEU A 45 1.49 4.83 -18.88
CA LEU A 45 2.30 5.43 -17.81
C LEU A 45 1.52 6.40 -16.90
N ILE A 46 0.19 6.29 -16.86
CA ILE A 46 -0.67 7.07 -15.97
C ILE A 46 -0.79 6.32 -14.63
N HIS A 47 -0.67 7.07 -13.52
CA HIS A 47 -0.77 6.52 -12.17
C HIS A 47 -2.15 5.90 -11.96
N SER A 48 -2.17 4.58 -11.83
CA SER A 48 -3.38 3.75 -11.79
C SER A 48 -3.77 3.39 -10.37
N GLN A 49 -2.82 3.04 -9.49
CA GLN A 49 -3.18 2.57 -8.15
C GLN A 49 -2.01 2.61 -7.17
N ASP A 50 -2.29 2.92 -5.90
CA ASP A 50 -1.37 2.73 -4.79
C ASP A 50 -1.60 1.39 -4.10
N LEU A 51 -0.51 0.68 -3.78
CA LEU A 51 -0.51 -0.54 -2.98
C LEU A 51 0.48 -0.42 -1.83
N ILE A 52 0.13 -0.98 -0.68
CA ILE A 52 1.11 -1.25 0.38
C ILE A 52 1.54 -2.70 0.28
N MET A 53 2.85 -2.93 0.26
CA MET A 53 3.44 -4.25 0.18
C MET A 53 4.40 -4.51 1.33
N LEU A 54 4.33 -5.70 1.90
CA LEU A 54 5.26 -6.21 2.91
C LEU A 54 6.35 -7.03 2.23
N ARG A 55 7.61 -6.62 2.44
CA ARG A 55 8.79 -7.44 2.14
C ARG A 55 9.39 -7.96 3.43
N SER A 56 9.44 -9.28 3.60
CA SER A 56 10.12 -9.91 4.74
C SER A 56 10.59 -11.31 4.39
N GLY A 57 11.79 -11.67 4.85
CA GLY A 57 12.35 -13.03 4.68
C GLY A 57 12.31 -13.53 3.22
N GLU A 58 11.60 -14.63 3.03
CA GLU A 58 11.35 -15.27 1.73
C GLU A 58 10.64 -14.35 0.72
N PHE A 59 9.82 -13.42 1.21
CA PHE A 59 9.05 -12.45 0.40
C PHE A 59 9.84 -11.18 0.03
N SER A 60 11.16 -11.19 0.20
CA SER A 60 12.03 -10.08 -0.22
C SER A 60 11.99 -9.84 -1.74
N LYS A 61 11.92 -10.91 -2.54
CA LYS A 61 11.81 -10.86 -4.01
C LYS A 61 10.37 -10.82 -4.51
N SER A 62 9.44 -11.43 -3.75
CA SER A 62 8.02 -11.50 -4.06
C SER A 62 7.21 -10.88 -2.92
N PRO A 63 7.15 -9.53 -2.84
CA PRO A 63 6.40 -8.83 -1.79
C PRO A 63 4.94 -9.25 -1.71
N ILE A 64 4.40 -9.30 -0.50
CA ILE A 64 2.98 -9.60 -0.26
C ILE A 64 2.20 -8.31 -0.14
N ARG A 65 1.06 -8.21 -0.84
CA ARG A 65 0.15 -7.07 -0.73
C ARG A 65 -0.55 -7.07 0.63
N VAL A 66 -0.56 -5.92 1.28
CA VAL A 66 -1.23 -5.70 2.56
C VAL A 66 -2.59 -5.04 2.31
N SER A 67 -3.66 -5.59 2.90
CA SER A 67 -5.04 -5.13 2.70
C SER A 67 -5.55 -4.18 3.78
N PHE A 68 -4.83 -4.02 4.90
CA PHE A 68 -5.20 -3.15 6.00
C PHE A 68 -3.97 -2.53 6.66
N CYS A 69 -4.13 -1.38 7.32
CA CYS A 69 -3.05 -0.72 8.01
C CYS A 69 -2.84 -1.35 9.40
N PRO A 70 -1.64 -1.89 9.71
CA PRO A 70 -1.38 -2.51 11.01
C PRO A 70 -1.35 -1.50 12.17
N PHE A 71 -1.31 -0.19 11.87
CA PHE A 71 -1.21 0.86 12.88
C PHE A 71 -2.56 1.48 13.26
N CYS A 72 -3.47 1.66 12.29
CA CYS A 72 -4.77 2.31 12.52
C CYS A 72 -5.99 1.43 12.21
N GLY A 73 -5.77 0.19 11.73
CA GLY A 73 -6.83 -0.78 11.47
C GLY A 73 -7.65 -0.54 10.20
N GLU A 74 -7.50 0.60 9.53
CA GLU A 74 -8.24 0.93 8.32
C GLU A 74 -7.86 0.05 7.12
N SER A 75 -8.83 -0.19 6.23
CA SER A 75 -8.61 -0.88 4.97
C SER A 75 -7.67 -0.08 4.06
N LEU A 76 -6.74 -0.78 3.40
CA LEU A 76 -5.85 -0.26 2.38
C LEU A 76 -6.21 -0.76 0.97
N LYS A 77 -7.38 -1.37 0.81
CA LYS A 77 -7.85 -1.84 -0.49
C LYS A 77 -8.25 -0.65 -1.36
N THR A 78 -7.42 -0.39 -2.37
CA THR A 78 -7.68 0.57 -3.46
C THR A 78 -8.24 -0.09 -4.71
N TRP A 79 -8.44 -1.41 -4.69
CA TRP A 79 -9.14 -2.17 -5.72
C TRP A 79 -10.54 -2.47 -5.20
N GLU A 80 -11.55 -2.24 -6.04
CA GLU A 80 -12.93 -2.60 -5.71
C GLU A 80 -13.06 -4.11 -5.50
N ALA A 81 -14.03 -4.49 -4.66
CA ALA A 81 -14.49 -5.86 -4.55
C ALA A 81 -14.90 -6.36 -5.93
N GLU A 82 -14.55 -7.61 -6.26
CA GLU A 82 -15.12 -8.28 -7.43
C GLU A 82 -16.62 -7.97 -7.47
N ALA A 83 -17.09 -7.39 -8.57
CA ALA A 83 -18.51 -7.23 -8.81
C ALA A 83 -19.11 -8.64 -8.72
N THR A 84 -19.76 -8.95 -7.59
CA THR A 84 -20.70 -10.07 -7.53
C THR A 84 -21.73 -9.78 -8.60
N SER A 85 -21.56 -10.45 -9.74
CA SER A 85 -22.57 -10.50 -10.78
C SER A 85 -23.75 -11.25 -10.18
N GLU A 86 -24.80 -10.53 -9.82
CA GLU A 86 -26.14 -11.10 -9.62
C GLU A 86 -26.78 -11.46 -10.98
#